data_AF-A0A453SCI5-F1
#
_entry.id   AF-A0A453SCI5-F1
#
_cell.length_a   1.000
_cell.length_b   1.000
_cell.length_c   1.000
_cell.angle_alpha   90.00
_cell.angle_beta   90.00
_cell.angle_gamma   90.00
#
_symmetry.space_group_name_H-M   'P 1'
#
loop_
_entity.id
_entity.type
_entity.pdbx_description
1 polymer ?
#
loop_
_entity_poly.entity_id
_entity_poly.type
_entity_poly.pdbx_seq_one_letter_code
_entity_poly.pdbx_strand_id
1 'polypeptide(L)' 'LLSKRPDAATLNDFHPISLIHLFAKLFAKVLSLRLAPKLCTMVSTNQSAFIAGRCIHDNFLLIQQTARLL' A
#
# COMPACT_ATOMS: atom_id res chain seq x y z
N LEU A 1 9.59 -14.88 11.47
CA LEU A 1 9.93 -13.47 11.19
C LEU A 1 10.38 -13.39 9.74
N LEU A 2 9.88 -12.43 8.96
CA LEU A 2 10.29 -12.26 7.56
C LEU A 2 11.37 -11.19 7.49
N SER A 3 12.50 -11.48 6.87
CA SER A 3 13.59 -10.50 6.77
C SER A 3 13.26 -9.37 5.79
N LYS A 4 13.57 -8.12 6.14
CA LYS A 4 13.47 -6.96 5.23
C LYS A 4 14.62 -6.93 4.22
N ARG A 5 15.77 -7.50 4.57
CA ARG A 5 17.03 -7.44 3.81
C ARG A 5 17.81 -8.76 3.94
N PRO A 6 18.72 -9.09 3.02
CA PRO A 6 19.48 -10.35 3.08
C PRO A 6 20.26 -10.53 4.39
N ASP A 7 20.83 -9.45 4.92
CA ASP A 7 21.76 -9.47 6.05
C ASP A 7 21.11 -8.97 7.35
N ALA A 8 19.95 -9.52 7.71
CA ALA A 8 19.26 -9.12 8.94
C ALA A 8 20.00 -9.60 10.19
N ALA A 9 20.38 -8.67 11.06
CA ALA A 9 21.16 -8.94 12.27
C ALA A 9 20.41 -8.56 13.55
N THR A 10 19.49 -7.59 13.47
CA THR A 10 18.74 -7.05 14.61
C THR A 10 17.25 -7.32 14.47
N LEU A 11 16.50 -7.29 15.57
CA LEU A 11 15.04 -7.48 15.55
C LEU A 11 14.31 -6.46 14.65
N ASN A 12 14.86 -5.27 14.49
CA ASN A 12 14.31 -4.23 13.60
C ASN A 12 14.48 -4.55 12.11
N ASP A 13 15.35 -5.48 11.76
CA ASP A 13 15.57 -5.91 10.36
C ASP A 13 14.50 -6.88 9.87
N PHE A 14 13.60 -7.32 10.75
CA PHE A 14 12.49 -8.18 10.41
C PHE A 14 11.18 -7.39 10.30
N HIS A 15 10.28 -7.87 9.45
CA HIS A 15 8.90 -7.43 9.41
C HIS A 15 8.16 -8.00 10.63
N PRO A 16 7.57 -7.15 11.49
CA PRO A 16 6.65 -7.62 12.50
C PRO A 16 5.35 -8.06 11.81
N ILE A 17 5.12 -9.37 11.73
CA ILE A 17 3.89 -9.94 11.18
C ILE A 17 3.03 -10.38 12.35
N SER A 18 1.90 -9.69 12.54
CA SER A 18 0.92 -10.08 13.56
C SER A 18 0.06 -11.24 13.05
N LEU A 19 0.13 -12.38 13.73
CA LEU A 19 -0.79 -13.51 13.52
C LEU A 19 -2.13 -13.22 14.21
N ILE A 20 -2.92 -12.32 13.63
CA ILE A 20 -4.25 -11.98 14.15
C ILE A 20 -5.26 -13.12 13.88
N HIS A 21 -6.16 -13.36 14.83
CA HIS A 21 -7.23 -14.36 14.74
C HIS A 21 -8.17 -14.12 13.55
N LEU A 22 -8.83 -15.20 13.09
CA LEU A 22 -9.73 -15.20 11.93
C LEU A 22 -10.78 -14.08 11.99
N PHE A 23 -11.40 -13.85 13.14
CA PHE A 23 -12.43 -12.81 13.31
C PHE A 23 -11.91 -11.40 13.03
N ALA A 24 -10.70 -11.06 13.50
CA ALA A 24 -10.10 -9.76 13.23
C ALA A 24 -9.80 -9.58 11.74
N LYS A 25 -9.34 -10.64 11.06
CA LYS A 25 -9.14 -10.64 9.60
C LYS A 25 -10.46 -10.45 8.84
N LEU A 26 -11.52 -11.12 9.28
CA LEU A 26 -12.84 -11.00 8.67
C LEU A 26 -13.38 -9.58 8.81
N PHE A 27 -13.30 -9.00 10.01
CA PHE A 27 -13.72 -7.62 10.26
C PHE A 27 -12.95 -6.63 9.37
N ALA A 28 -11.63 -6.74 9.31
CA ALA A 28 -10.79 -5.92 8.44
C ALA A 28 -11.16 -6.06 6.96
N LYS A 29 -11.50 -7.28 6.51
CA LYS A 29 -11.94 -7.55 5.14
C LYS A 29 -13.30 -6.92 4.83
N VAL A 30 -14.27 -7.04 5.73
CA VAL A 30 -15.59 -6.41 5.55
C VAL A 30 -15.45 -4.89 5.48
N LEU A 31 -14.63 -4.29 6.36
CA LEU A 31 -14.38 -2.86 6.35
C LEU A 31 -13.71 -2.39 5.06
N SER A 32 -12.69 -3.11 4.58
CA SER A 32 -12.00 -2.75 3.34
C SER A 32 -12.90 -2.84 2.11
N LEU A 33 -13.77 -3.85 2.03
CA LEU A 33 -14.76 -3.97 0.95
C LEU A 33 -15.77 -2.82 0.95
N ARG A 34 -16.22 -2.37 2.12
CA ARG A 34 -17.14 -1.23 2.25
C ARG A 34 -16.49 0.10 1.91
N LEU A 35 -15.18 0.24 2.19
CA LEU A 35 -14.44 1.47 1.94
C LEU A 35 -13.97 1.60 0.49
N ALA A 36 -13.69 0.48 -0.18
CA ALA A 36 -13.20 0.42 -1.56
C ALA A 36 -13.91 1.38 -2.55
N PRO A 37 -15.25 1.42 -2.66
CA PRO A 37 -15.92 2.31 -3.61
C PRO A 37 -15.81 3.81 -3.27
N LYS A 38 -15.49 4.15 -2.02
CA LYS A 38 -15.35 5.54 -1.54
C LYS A 38 -13.92 6.05 -1.58
N LEU A 39 -12.94 5.15 -1.73
CA LEU A 39 -11.52 5.50 -1.66
C LEU A 39 -11.14 6.55 -2.71
N CYS A 40 -11.66 6.46 -3.94
CA CYS A 40 -11.32 7.38 -5.03
C CYS A 40 -11.57 8.86 -4.71
N THR A 41 -12.57 9.16 -3.87
CA THR A 41 -12.91 10.54 -3.48
C THR A 41 -12.28 10.96 -2.15
N MET A 42 -11.76 10.01 -1.37
CA MET A 42 -11.16 10.29 -0.05
C MET A 42 -9.65 10.52 -0.12
N VAL A 43 -8.99 10.02 -1.16
CA VAL A 43 -7.53 10.09 -1.32
C VAL A 43 -7.14 11.04 -2.45
N SER A 44 -5.94 11.59 -2.37
CA SER A 44 -5.36 12.42 -3.42
C SER A 44 -5.31 11.67 -4.77
N THR A 45 -5.42 12.40 -5.87
CA THR A 45 -5.23 11.86 -7.23
C THR A 45 -3.85 11.22 -7.41
N ASN A 46 -2.85 11.74 -6.70
CA ASN A 46 -1.47 11.25 -6.76
C ASN A 46 -1.26 9.99 -5.90
N GLN A 47 -2.29 9.47 -5.24
CA GLN A 47 -2.22 8.17 -4.57
C GLN A 47 -2.64 7.08 -5.56
N SER A 48 -1.66 6.41 -6.14
CA SER A 48 -1.85 5.34 -7.13
C SER A 48 -1.89 3.94 -6.52
N ALA A 49 -1.26 3.73 -5.36
CA ALA A 49 -1.21 2.44 -4.71
C ALA A 49 -2.50 2.16 -3.92
N PHE A 50 -2.93 0.88 -3.92
CA PHE A 50 -4.06 0.36 -3.14
C PHE A 50 -5.44 0.98 -3.46
N ILE A 51 -5.60 1.57 -4.65
CA ILE A 51 -6.87 2.09 -5.16
C ILE A 51 -7.23 1.29 -6.42
N ALA A 52 -8.45 0.77 -6.48
CA ALA A 52 -8.91 0.04 -7.66
C ALA A 52 -8.87 0.94 -8.90
N GLY A 53 -8.30 0.42 -9.99
CA GLY A 53 -8.22 1.14 -11.27
C GLY A 53 -7.10 2.18 -11.37
N ARG A 54 -6.23 2.32 -10.36
CA ARG A 54 -5.03 3.18 -10.45
C ARG A 54 -3.75 2.35 -10.51
N CYS A 55 -2.76 2.80 -11.29
CA CYS A 55 -1.49 2.11 -11.42
C CYS A 55 -0.32 2.97 -10.89
N ILE A 56 0.63 2.34 -10.20
CA ILE A 56 1.83 3.04 -9.71
C ILE A 56 2.64 3.65 -10.86
N HIS A 57 2.60 3.02 -12.04
CA HIS A 57 3.28 3.48 -13.23
C HIS A 57 2.78 4.86 -13.71
N ASP A 58 1.50 5.17 -13.52
CA ASP A 58 0.90 6.44 -13.95
C ASP A 58 1.59 7.62 -13.24
N ASN A 59 1.83 7.48 -11.94
CA ASN A 59 2.55 8.47 -11.15
C ASN A 59 4.03 8.58 -11.55
N PHE A 60 4.67 7.45 -11.86
CA PHE A 60 6.05 7.46 -12.31
C PHE A 60 6.20 8.23 -13.63
N LEU A 61 5.29 7.99 -14.58
CA LEU A 61 5.26 8.69 -15.86
C LEU A 61 5.02 10.19 -15.68
N LEU A 62 4.08 10.58 -14.81
CA LEU A 62 3.80 11.98 -14.48
C LEU A 62 5.07 12.68 -13.98
N ILE A 63 5.75 12.10 -12.99
CA ILE A 63 6.99 12.66 -12.41
C ILE A 63 8.09 12.75 -13.47
N GLN A 64 8.26 11.70 -14.29
CA GLN A 64 9.27 11.69 -15.35
C GLN A 64 9.03 12.79 -16.39
N GLN A 65 7.77 13.04 -16.76
CA GLN A 65 7.42 14.10 -17.70
C GLN A 65 7.63 15.49 -17.10
N THR A 66 7.18 15.72 -15.85
CA THR A 66 7.38 16.99 -15.17
C THR A 66 8.87 17.31 -14.98
N ALA A 67 9.69 16.33 -14.63
CA ALA A 67 11.13 16.51 -14.45
C ALA A 67 11.89 16.81 -15.75
N ARG A 68 11.36 16.41 -16.92
CA ARG A 68 11.95 16.76 -18.23
C ARG A 68 11.57 18.16 -18.72
N LEU A 69 10.49 18.73 -18.19
CA LEU A 69 9.96 20.04 -18.58
C LEU A 69 10.48 21.19 -17.69
N LEU A 70 11.10 20.85 -16.56
CA LEU A 70 11.88 21.73 -15.69
C LEU A 70 13.34 21.73 -16.12
#